data_AF-A0A151QRU7-F1
#
_entry.id   AF-A0A151QRU7-F1
#
_cell.length_a   1.000
_cell.length_b   1.000
_cell.length_c   1.000
_cell.angle_alpha   90.00
_cell.angle_beta   90.00
_cell.angle_gamma   90.00
#
_symmetry.space_group_name_H-M   'P 1'
#
loop_
_entity.id
_entity.type
_entity.pdbx_description
1 polymer ?
#
loop_
_entity_poly.entity_id
_entity_poly.type
_entity_poly.pdbx_seq_one_letter_code
_entity_poly.pdbx_strand_id
1 'polypeptide(L)' 'LLHTYSMVFDAPKGLPLPHAQDHSIPLLEGSSPEKVKPYRYPHSQKEEIEKLVEDMLKEGIIQPSKSLFSSPIILVEKKN' A
#
# COMPACT_ATOMS: atom_id res chain seq x y z
N LEU A 1 -26.03 6.35 19.26
CA LEU A 1 -24.60 6.65 19.07
C LEU A 1 -24.00 5.90 17.88
N LEU A 2 -24.06 4.56 17.83
CA LEU A 2 -23.51 3.78 16.70
C LEU A 2 -24.13 4.14 15.33
N HIS A 3 -25.46 4.31 15.26
CA HIS A 3 -26.13 4.75 14.03
C HIS A 3 -25.85 6.22 13.65
N THR A 4 -25.49 7.06 14.62
CA THR A 4 -25.23 8.49 14.41
C THR A 4 -23.91 8.73 13.67
N TYR A 5 -22.95 7.82 13.82
CA TYR A 5 -21.62 7.90 13.22
C TYR A 5 -21.34 6.70 12.33
N SER A 6 -22.38 6.12 11.69
CA SER A 6 -22.22 4.95 10.82
C SER A 6 -21.14 5.17 9.76
N MET A 7 -21.07 6.38 9.21
CA MET A 7 -20.08 6.77 8.20
C MET A 7 -18.62 6.68 8.67
N VAL A 8 -18.35 6.74 9.98
CA VAL A 8 -16.98 6.61 10.53
C VAL A 8 -16.47 5.17 10.43
N PHE A 9 -17.39 4.21 10.33
CA PHE A 9 -17.09 2.79 10.21
C PHE A 9 -17.10 2.29 8.76
N ASP A 10 -17.49 3.14 7.80
CA ASP A 10 -17.41 2.79 6.39
C ASP A 10 -15.95 2.67 5.97
N ALA A 11 -15.66 1.72 5.08
CA ALA A 11 -14.32 1.60 4.50
C ALA A 11 -13.95 2.91 3.78
N PRO A 12 -12.75 3.47 4.02
CA PRO A 12 -12.31 4.70 3.36
C PRO A 12 -12.23 4.46 1.86
N LYS A 13 -12.72 5.42 1.07
CA LYS A 13 -12.72 5.36 -0.39
C LYS A 13 -11.67 6.34 -0.92
N GLY A 14 -10.52 5.82 -1.32
CA GLY A 14 -9.41 6.62 -1.83
C GLY A 14 -8.66 7.40 -0.74
N LEU A 15 -7.81 8.33 -1.19
CA LEU A 15 -6.99 9.16 -0.30
C LEU A 15 -7.87 10.15 0.48
N PRO A 16 -7.50 10.47 1.74
CA PRO A 16 -8.17 11.54 2.48
C PRO A 16 -8.01 12.87 1.73
N LEU A 17 -8.93 13.80 2.00
CA LEU A 17 -8.81 15.16 1.49
C LEU A 17 -7.47 15.75 1.93
N PRO A 18 -6.80 16.55 1.08
CA PRO A 18 -5.58 17.24 1.47
C PRO A 18 -5.78 18.01 2.76
N HIS A 19 -4.89 17.80 3.73
CA HIS A 19 -4.93 18.48 5.02
C HIS A 19 -3.92 19.62 5.04
N ALA A 20 -4.01 20.50 6.04
CA ALA A 20 -3.01 21.56 6.22
C ALA A 20 -1.59 21.01 6.47
N GLN A 21 -1.48 19.74 6.87
CA GLN A 21 -0.24 19.03 7.10
C GLN A 21 -0.31 17.65 6.45
N ASP A 22 0.39 17.50 5.33
CA ASP A 22 0.58 16.20 4.67
C ASP A 22 1.79 15.48 5.25
N HIS A 23 1.74 14.15 5.20
CA HIS A 23 2.86 13.31 5.64
C HIS A 23 4.02 13.42 4.64
N SER A 24 5.23 13.68 5.15
CA SER A 24 6.47 13.67 4.39
C SER A 24 7.50 12.78 5.08
N ILE A 25 8.27 12.04 4.28
CA ILE A 25 9.39 11.23 4.76
C ILE A 25 10.68 11.94 4.32
N PRO A 26 11.31 12.75 5.19
CA PRO A 26 12.56 13.43 4.85
C PRO A 26 13.68 12.41 4.68
N LEU A 27 14.43 12.54 3.60
CA LEU A 27 15.59 11.71 3.34
C LEU A 27 16.83 12.30 4.01
N LEU A 28 17.75 11.44 4.43
CA LEU A 28 19.06 11.87 4.93
C LEU A 28 19.89 12.46 3.78
N GLU A 29 20.69 13.48 4.09
CA GLU A 29 21.61 14.07 3.12
C GLU A 29 22.57 13.01 2.56
N GLY A 30 22.74 13.01 1.23
CA GLY A 30 23.58 12.03 0.53
C GLY A 30 22.95 10.65 0.30
N SER A 31 21.69 10.44 0.71
CA SER A 31 21.00 9.17 0.42
C SER A 31 20.70 8.99 -1.08
N SER A 32 20.92 7.78 -1.57
CA SER A 32 20.62 7.39 -2.95
C SER A 32 19.39 6.47 -2.99
N PRO A 33 18.55 6.52 -4.04
CA PRO A 33 17.43 5.60 -4.19
C PRO A 33 17.88 4.14 -4.24
N GLU A 34 17.25 3.28 -3.45
CA GLU A 34 17.47 1.84 -3.50
C GLU A 34 16.48 1.19 -4.47
N LYS A 35 17.01 0.52 -5.50
CA LYS A 35 16.21 -0.21 -6.48
C LYS A 35 16.51 -1.70 -6.40
N VAL A 36 15.76 -2.41 -5.57
CA VAL A 36 15.90 -3.85 -5.41
C VAL A 36 15.12 -4.58 -6.51
N LYS A 37 15.72 -5.63 -7.07
CA LYS A 37 15.06 -6.51 -8.05
C LYS A 37 13.86 -7.21 -7.38
N PRO A 38 12.68 -7.29 -8.05
CA PRO A 38 11.55 -8.05 -7.53
C PRO A 38 11.92 -9.49 -7.20
N TYR A 39 11.46 -9.98 -6.05
CA TYR A 39 11.66 -11.36 -5.62
C TYR A 39 10.81 -12.32 -6.45
N ARG A 40 11.32 -13.52 -6.73
CA ARG A 40 10.54 -14.56 -7.43
C ARG A 40 9.64 -15.27 -6.42
N TYR A 41 8.33 -15.12 -6.58
CA TYR A 41 7.35 -15.86 -5.78
C TYR A 41 6.93 -17.17 -6.48
N PRO A 42 6.59 -18.23 -5.72
CA PRO A 42 6.00 -19.45 -6.26
C PRO A 42 4.66 -19.19 -6.97
N HIS A 43 4.30 -20.03 -7.93
CA HIS A 43 3.02 -19.93 -8.63
C HIS A 43 1.81 -19.95 -7.68
N SER A 44 1.89 -20.72 -6.58
CA SER A 44 0.84 -20.78 -5.56
C SER A 44 0.58 -19.46 -4.85
N GLN A 45 1.56 -18.55 -4.77
CA GLN A 45 1.42 -17.24 -4.12
C GLN A 45 1.00 -16.15 -5.10
N LYS A 46 1.20 -16.37 -6.40
CA LYS A 46 0.96 -15.37 -7.44
C LYS A 46 -0.48 -14.88 -7.45
N GLU A 47 -1.42 -15.83 -7.47
CA GLU A 47 -2.85 -15.53 -7.58
C GLU A 47 -3.34 -14.69 -6.39
N GLU A 48 -2.93 -15.05 -5.17
CA GLU A 48 -3.31 -14.30 -3.98
C GLU A 48 -2.68 -12.89 -3.96
N ILE A 49 -1.42 -12.76 -4.37
CA ILE A 49 -0.76 -11.44 -4.49
C ILE A 49 -1.49 -10.57 -5.51
N GLU A 50 -1.82 -11.11 -6.68
CA GLU A 50 -2.51 -10.37 -7.74
C GLU A 50 -3.89 -9.89 -7.28
N LYS A 51 -4.64 -10.75 -6.58
CA LYS A 51 -5.92 -10.41 -5.97
C LYS A 51 -5.80 -9.29 -4.93
N LEU A 52 -4.85 -9.40 -3.99
CA LEU A 52 -4.63 -8.37 -2.96
C LEU A 52 -4.22 -7.03 -3.59
N VAL A 53 -3.39 -7.05 -4.64
CA VAL A 53 -3.02 -5.84 -5.38
C VAL A 53 -4.23 -5.22 -6.07
N GLU A 54 -5.07 -6.02 -6.70
CA GLU A 54 -6.30 -5.53 -7.35
C GLU A 54 -7.27 -4.90 -6.34
N ASP A 55 -7.46 -5.54 -5.18
CA ASP A 55 -8.32 -5.02 -4.12
C ASP A 55 -7.78 -3.70 -3.56
N MET A 56 -6.48 -3.62 -3.25
CA MET A 56 -5.85 -2.37 -2.78
C MET A 56 -5.89 -1.24 -3.82
N LEU A 57 -5.83 -1.56 -5.12
CA LEU A 57 -6.00 -0.60 -6.21
C LEU A 57 -7.44 -0.07 -6.26
N LYS A 58 -8.45 -0.96 -6.13
CA LYS A 58 -9.87 -0.58 -6.10
C LYS A 58 -10.21 0.29 -4.89
N GLU A 59 -9.61 0.00 -3.73
CA GLU A 59 -9.78 0.79 -2.51
C GLU A 59 -9.02 2.13 -2.55
N GLY A 60 -8.05 2.27 -3.46
CA GLY A 60 -7.23 3.46 -3.61
C GLY A 60 -6.12 3.58 -2.54
N ILE A 61 -5.76 2.47 -1.90
CA ILE A 61 -4.65 2.38 -0.94
C ILE A 61 -3.30 2.49 -1.67
N ILE A 62 -3.21 1.88 -2.86
CA ILE A 62 -2.02 1.94 -3.73
C ILE A 62 -2.36 2.50 -5.10
N GLN A 63 -1.34 2.92 -5.83
CA GLN A 63 -1.46 3.39 -7.21
C GLN A 63 -0.21 3.04 -8.04
N PRO A 64 -0.33 2.92 -9.38
CA PRO A 64 0.83 2.78 -10.24
C PRO A 64 1.79 3.97 -10.08
N SER A 65 3.09 3.69 -9.97
CA SER A 65 4.11 4.73 -9.85
C SER A 65 5.37 4.38 -10.66
N LYS A 66 6.13 5.41 -11.03
CA LYS A 66 7.46 5.29 -11.65
C LYS A 66 8.51 5.80 -10.66
N SER A 67 8.66 5.11 -9.53
CA SER A 67 9.60 5.48 -8.48
C SER A 67 11.03 5.02 -8.79
N LEU A 68 12.02 5.79 -8.33
CA LEU A 68 13.42 5.37 -8.28
C LEU A 68 13.69 4.40 -7.11
N PHE A 69 12.78 4.34 -6.15
CA PHE A 69 12.81 3.42 -5.01
C PHE A 69 11.96 2.18 -5.32
N SER A 70 12.49 0.99 -5.02
CA SER A 70 11.71 -0.25 -5.07
C SER A 70 12.21 -1.28 -4.05
N SER A 71 11.26 -1.89 -3.34
CA SER A 71 11.51 -2.96 -2.38
C SER A 71 10.72 -4.21 -2.81
N PRO A 72 11.22 -5.43 -2.49
CA PRO A 72 10.51 -6.67 -2.83
C PRO A 72 9.25 -6.85 -1.97
N ILE A 73 8.25 -7.52 -2.52
CA ILE A 73 7.03 -7.95 -1.81
C ILE A 73 7.22 -9.38 -1.34
N ILE A 74 6.76 -9.69 -0.13
CA ILE A 74 6.78 -11.03 0.47
C ILE A 74 5.38 -11.35 0.98
N LEU A 75 4.82 -12.49 0.58
CA LEU A 75 3.58 -13.01 1.14
C LEU A 75 3.90 -13.87 2.37
N VAL A 76 3.26 -13.55 3.50
CA VAL A 76 3.44 -14.25 4.77
C VAL A 76 2.09 -14.75 5.25
N GLU A 77 2.03 -16.04 5.58
CA GLU A 77 0.85 -16.63 6.22
C GLU A 77 0.79 -16.20 7.69
N LYS A 78 -0.31 -15.56 8.09
CA LYS A 78 -0.53 -15.24 9.50
C LYS A 78 -1.13 -16.45 10.20
N LYS A 79 -0.57 -16.82 11.35
CA LYS A 79 -1.23 -17.74 12.27
C LYS A 79 -2.41 -17.00 12.89
N ASN A 80 -3.60 -17.56 12.71
CA ASN A 80 -4.77 -17.22 13.51
C ASN A 80 -4.77 -18.04 14.80
#